data_AF-A0A936T5U7-F1
#
_entry.id   AF-A0A936T5U7-F1
#
_cell.length_a   1.000
_cell.length_b   1.000
_cell.length_c   1.000
_cell.angle_alpha   90.00
_cell.angle_beta   90.00
_cell.angle_gamma   90.00
#
_symmetry.space_group_name_H-M   'P 1'
#
loop_
_entity.id
_entity.type
_entity.pdbx_description
1 polymer ?
#
loop_
_entity_poly.entity_id
_entity_poly.type
_entity_poly.pdbx_seq_one_letter_code
_entity_poly.pdbx_strand_id
1 'polypeptide(L)'
;MSFNEVTVRERIRAALTPRLTEMGLTQADVGDGMSLTQSGVLDSFALMELIGRLEQDLHVELDFEAVEPEQFTTVKGLAAAFVKALTA
;
A
#
# COMPACT_ATOMS: atom_id res chain seq x y z
N MET A 1 -4.16 -19.72 4.43
CA MET A 1 -4.79 -18.40 4.18
C MET A 1 -4.61 -18.09 2.71
N SER A 2 -5.69 -17.95 1.93
CA SER A 2 -5.56 -17.47 0.56
C SER A 2 -5.50 -15.95 0.61
N PHE A 3 -4.30 -15.37 0.47
CA PHE A 3 -4.16 -13.93 0.34
C PHE A 3 -4.76 -13.51 -1.00
N ASN A 4 -5.82 -12.70 -0.94
CA ASN A 4 -6.46 -12.12 -2.12
C ASN A 4 -6.27 -10.60 -2.11
N GLU A 5 -6.45 -9.97 -3.27
CA GLU A 5 -6.25 -8.53 -3.44
C GLU A 5 -7.07 -7.69 -2.45
N VAL A 6 -8.28 -8.13 -2.13
CA VAL A 6 -9.15 -7.49 -1.13
C VAL A 6 -8.47 -7.45 0.24
N THR A 7 -7.91 -8.58 0.70
CA THR A 7 -7.24 -8.66 2.01
C THR A 7 -6.02 -7.74 2.07
N VAL A 8 -5.23 -7.70 1.00
CA VAL A 8 -4.05 -6.83 0.94
C VAL A 8 -4.44 -5.36 0.95
N ARG A 9 -5.49 -4.96 0.20
CA ARG A 9 -6.01 -3.59 0.22
C ARG A 9 -6.49 -3.18 1.60
N GLU A 10 -7.23 -4.05 2.30
CA GLU A 10 -7.66 -3.79 3.67
C GLU A 10 -6.46 -3.60 4.62
N ARG A 11 -5.39 -4.38 4.46
CA ARG A 11 -4.14 -4.21 5.24
C ARG A 11 -3.46 -2.88 4.97
N ILE A 12 -3.35 -2.48 3.70
CA ILE A 12 -2.80 -1.18 3.31
C ILE A 12 -3.64 -0.04 3.93
N ARG A 13 -4.98 -0.10 3.81
CA ARG A 13 -5.89 0.90 4.36
C ARG A 13 -5.84 0.96 5.88
N ALA A 14 -5.74 -0.18 6.56
CA ALA A 14 -5.55 -0.25 8.00
C ALA A 14 -4.21 0.42 8.41
N ALA A 15 -3.14 0.16 7.68
CA ALA A 15 -1.83 0.77 7.95
C ALA A 15 -1.79 2.28 7.66
N LEU A 16 -2.64 2.79 6.75
CA LEU A 16 -2.83 4.22 6.48
C LEU A 16 -3.70 4.92 7.53
N THR A 17 -4.54 4.19 8.27
CA THR A 17 -5.53 4.75 9.20
C THR A 17 -4.97 5.75 10.22
N PRO A 18 -3.80 5.50 10.86
CA PRO A 18 -3.23 6.45 11.81
C PRO A 18 -2.94 7.81 11.16
N ARG A 19 -2.30 7.81 9.98
CA ARG A 19 -1.99 9.04 9.22
C ARG A 19 -3.25 9.73 8.72
N LEU A 20 -4.21 8.98 8.19
CA LEU A 20 -5.48 9.56 7.73
C LEU A 20 -6.21 10.25 8.88
N THR A 21 -6.21 9.64 10.07
CA THR A 21 -6.86 10.21 11.26
C THR A 21 -6.19 11.52 11.70
N GLU A 22 -4.85 11.61 11.64
CA GLU A 22 -4.11 12.85 11.91
C GLU A 22 -4.47 13.98 10.94
N MET A 23 -4.84 13.63 9.70
CA MET A 23 -5.29 14.57 8.67
C MET A 23 -6.81 14.85 8.73
N GLY A 24 -7.55 14.21 9.63
CA GLY A 24 -9.01 14.28 9.68
C GLY A 24 -9.72 13.57 8.52
N LEU A 25 -9.02 12.65 7.85
CA LEU A 25 -9.52 11.82 6.74
C LEU A 25 -9.86 10.42 7.22
N THR A 26 -10.66 9.73 6.41
CA THR A 26 -11.02 8.32 6.62
C THR A 26 -10.49 7.45 5.48
N GLN A 27 -10.51 6.14 5.67
CA GLN A 27 -10.15 5.21 4.59
C GLN A 27 -11.02 5.39 3.34
N ALA A 28 -12.27 5.86 3.48
CA ALA A 28 -13.18 6.09 2.36
C ALA A 28 -12.75 7.26 1.47
N ASP A 29 -11.98 8.21 2.01
CA ASP A 29 -11.47 9.37 1.28
C ASP A 29 -10.29 9.01 0.36
N VAL A 30 -9.66 7.84 0.59
CA VAL A 30 -8.55 7.34 -0.24
C VAL A 30 -9.08 6.40 -1.31
N GLY A 31 -9.13 6.90 -2.54
CA GLY A 31 -9.48 6.10 -3.72
C GLY A 31 -8.39 5.09 -4.09
N ASP A 32 -8.76 3.96 -4.69
CA ASP A 32 -7.82 2.90 -5.07
C ASP A 32 -6.76 3.35 -6.09
N GLY A 33 -7.14 4.24 -7.01
CA GLY A 33 -6.25 4.82 -8.03
C GLY A 33 -5.65 6.16 -7.64
N MET A 34 -5.88 6.63 -6.42
CA MET A 34 -5.33 7.88 -5.93
C MET A 34 -3.84 7.69 -5.60
N SER A 35 -3.01 8.60 -6.05
CA SER A 35 -1.60 8.62 -5.67
C SER A 35 -1.47 9.14 -4.24
N LEU A 36 -1.03 8.27 -3.33
CA LEU A 36 -0.81 8.55 -1.91
C LEU A 36 0.26 9.62 -1.72
N THR A 37 1.25 9.68 -2.61
CA THR A 37 2.32 10.67 -2.57
C THR A 37 1.91 12.02 -3.12
N GLN A 38 1.21 12.04 -4.27
CA GLN A 38 0.74 13.31 -4.85
C GLN A 38 -0.41 13.93 -4.06
N SER A 39 -1.21 13.11 -3.37
CA SER A 39 -2.26 13.60 -2.48
C SER A 39 -1.75 14.16 -1.16
N GLY A 40 -0.47 13.96 -0.84
CA GLY A 40 0.11 14.36 0.43
C GLY A 40 -0.29 13.49 1.62
N VAL A 41 -0.94 12.34 1.39
CA VAL A 41 -1.24 11.35 2.44
C VAL A 41 0.04 10.69 2.94
N LEU A 42 0.97 10.44 2.02
CA LEU A 42 2.30 9.94 2.29
C LEU A 42 3.34 10.84 1.62
N ASP A 43 4.51 10.98 2.22
CA ASP A 43 5.71 11.36 1.47
C ASP A 43 6.44 10.11 0.94
N SER A 44 7.53 10.31 0.20
CA SER A 44 8.32 9.20 -0.36
C SER A 44 8.94 8.28 0.71
N PHE A 45 9.33 8.82 1.87
CA PHE A 45 9.92 8.03 2.96
C PHE A 45 8.83 7.23 3.69
N ALA A 46 7.74 7.91 4.04
CA ALA A 46 6.51 7.38 4.59
C ALA A 46 5.93 6.22 3.78
N LEU A 47 6.04 6.28 2.44
CA LEU A 47 5.66 5.20 1.54
C LEU A 47 6.60 3.99 1.68
N MET A 48 7.92 4.21 1.69
CA MET A 48 8.89 3.12 1.85
C MET A 48 8.77 2.41 3.21
N GLU A 49 8.55 3.17 4.30
CA GLU A 49 8.28 2.59 5.62
C GLU A 49 7.00 1.74 5.65
N LEU A 50 5.95 2.20 4.96
CA LEU A 50 4.70 1.47 4.83
C LEU A 50 4.92 0.15 4.09
N ILE A 51 5.66 0.19 2.99
CA ILE A 51 5.97 -1.02 2.22
C ILE A 51 6.78 -2.00 3.07
N GLY A 52 7.86 -1.55 3.72
CA GLY A 52 8.68 -2.41 4.58
C GLY A 52 7.91 -3.04 5.73
N ARG A 53 6.94 -2.32 6.33
CA ARG A 53 6.03 -2.90 7.33
C ARG A 53 5.13 -3.98 6.72
N LEU A 54 4.54 -3.72 5.57
CA LEU A 54 3.65 -4.67 4.90
C LEU A 54 4.39 -5.93 4.45
N GLU A 55 5.64 -5.81 3.99
CA GLU A 55 6.53 -6.92 3.68
C GLU A 55 6.76 -7.83 4.90
N GLN A 56 7.07 -7.23 6.05
CA GLN A 56 7.21 -7.98 7.30
C GLN A 56 5.90 -8.62 7.76
N ASP A 57 4.79 -7.89 7.70
CA ASP A 57 3.47 -8.38 8.12
C ASP A 57 3.00 -9.55 7.26
N LEU A 58 3.22 -9.47 5.94
CA LEU A 58 2.80 -10.46 4.96
C LEU A 58 3.85 -11.55 4.70
N HIS A 59 5.04 -11.43 5.31
CA HIS A 59 6.18 -12.33 5.14
C HIS A 59 6.55 -12.52 3.65
N VAL A 60 6.64 -11.40 2.93
CA VAL A 60 6.93 -11.35 1.50
C VAL A 60 7.86 -10.19 1.20
N GLU A 61 8.63 -10.29 0.12
CA GLU A 61 9.53 -9.23 -0.35
C GLU A 61 9.03 -8.76 -1.72
N LEU A 62 8.84 -7.45 -1.88
CA LEU A 62 8.45 -6.88 -3.16
C LEU A 62 9.67 -6.72 -4.06
N ASP A 63 9.53 -7.19 -5.29
CA ASP A 63 10.49 -6.92 -6.34
C ASP A 63 10.20 -5.54 -6.96
N PHE A 64 10.91 -4.53 -6.46
CA PHE A 64 10.87 -3.16 -7.00
C PHE A 64 11.53 -3.02 -8.38
N GLU A 65 12.33 -3.99 -8.82
CA GLU A 65 12.88 -4.00 -10.18
C GLU A 65 11.83 -4.48 -11.20
N ALA A 66 10.88 -5.30 -10.76
CA ALA A 66 9.82 -5.85 -11.61
C ALA A 66 8.57 -4.96 -11.73
N VAL A 67 8.47 -3.85 -11.00
CA VAL A 67 7.30 -2.97 -10.97
C VAL A 67 7.74 -1.51 -11.00
N GLU A 68 7.08 -0.71 -11.84
CA GLU A 68 7.41 0.72 -11.95
C GLU A 68 7.08 1.48 -10.64
N PRO A 69 7.96 2.39 -10.18
CA PRO A 69 7.77 3.19 -8.96
C PRO A 69 6.42 3.89 -8.88
N GLU A 70 5.89 4.38 -10.00
CA GLU A 70 4.60 5.09 -10.05
C GLU A 70 3.44 4.18 -9.63
N GLN A 71 3.53 2.87 -9.86
CA GLN A 71 2.48 1.92 -9.49
C GLN A 71 2.43 1.70 -7.97
N PHE A 72 3.57 1.77 -7.29
CA PHE A 72 3.63 1.70 -5.82
C PHE A 72 3.06 2.93 -5.11
N THR A 73 2.74 4.00 -5.84
CA THR A 73 2.17 5.20 -5.22
C THR A 73 0.67 5.10 -4.96
N THR A 74 -0.01 4.04 -5.44
CA THR A 74 -1.47 3.89 -5.32
C THR A 74 -1.83 2.64 -4.51
N VAL A 75 -2.97 2.65 -3.82
CA VAL A 75 -3.44 1.47 -3.06
C VAL A 75 -3.63 0.27 -3.98
N LYS A 76 -4.19 0.48 -5.18
CA LYS A 76 -4.38 -0.58 -6.16
C LYS A 76 -3.05 -1.19 -6.62
N GLY A 77 -2.07 -0.36 -6.97
CA GLY A 77 -0.79 -0.85 -7.47
C GLY A 77 0.03 -1.54 -6.38
N LEU A 78 0.05 -1.01 -5.15
CA LEU A 78 0.62 -1.71 -3.99
C LEU A 78 -0.03 -3.07 -3.78
N ALA A 79 -1.36 -3.11 -3.74
CA ALA A 79 -2.07 -4.37 -3.53
C ALA A 79 -1.76 -5.41 -4.62
N ALA A 80 -1.73 -4.98 -5.88
CA ALA A 80 -1.37 -5.85 -7.01
C ALA A 80 0.07 -6.38 -6.89
N ALA A 81 1.03 -5.55 -6.49
CA ALA A 81 2.42 -5.96 -6.30
C ALA A 81 2.57 -7.01 -5.19
N PHE A 82 1.94 -6.78 -4.05
CA PHE A 82 1.93 -7.73 -2.93
C PHE A 82 1.22 -9.04 -3.28
N VAL A 83 0.07 -8.99 -3.96
CA VAL A 83 -0.61 -10.21 -4.43
C VAL A 83 0.30 -10.99 -5.38
N LYS A 84 0.92 -10.32 -6.35
CA LYS A 84 1.85 -10.96 -7.28
C LYS A 84 2.97 -11.66 -6.53
N ALA A 85 3.60 -10.97 -5.56
CA ALA A 85 4.69 -11.53 -4.76
C ALA A 85 4.25 -12.69 -3.84
N LEU A 86 3.02 -12.67 -3.33
CA LEU A 86 2.45 -13.75 -2.51
C LEU A 86 2.02 -14.98 -3.33
N THR A 87 1.86 -14.82 -4.64
CA THR A 87 1.46 -15.90 -5.58
C THR A 87 2.60 -16.39 -6.47
N ALA A 88 3.76 -15.72 -6.43
CA ALA A 88 4.98 -16.11 -7.13
C ALA A 88 5.69 -17.26 -6.40
#